data_AF-A0A3N5GA38-F1
#
_entry.id   AF-A0A3N5GA38-F1
#
_cell.length_a   1.000
_cell.length_b   1.000
_cell.length_c   1.000
_cell.angle_alpha   90.00
_cell.angle_beta   90.00
_cell.angle_gamma   90.00
#
_symmetry.space_group_name_H-M   'P 1'
#
loop_
_entity.id
_entity.type
_entity.pdbx_description
1 polymer ?
#
loop_
_entity_poly.entity_id
_entity_poly.type
_entity_poly.pdbx_seq_one_letter_code
_entity_poly.pdbx_strand_id
1 'polypeptide(L)'
;PMALMLLQANATVTVCHSGTADLAAHTRMADVIVAAVGKRDTVRADMVKPGAIVIDVGMNSNDAGKLCGDVDFESVREVAGWITPVPGGVGPMTRAMLLVNTIEATERAAG
;
A
#
# COMPACT_ATOMS: atom_id res chain seq x y z
N PRO A 1 4.10 -11.21 0.47
CA PRO A 1 2.88 -11.80 1.10
C PRO A 1 1.57 -11.14 0.63
N MET A 2 1.55 -9.81 0.42
CA MET A 2 0.33 -9.07 0.07
C MET A 2 -0.46 -9.66 -1.11
N ALA A 3 0.22 -10.04 -2.20
CA ALA A 3 -0.43 -10.66 -3.36
C ALA A 3 -1.21 -11.94 -2.99
N LEU A 4 -0.62 -12.80 -2.16
CA LEU A 4 -1.26 -14.04 -1.73
C LEU A 4 -2.42 -13.78 -0.76
N MET A 5 -2.28 -12.80 0.13
CA MET A 5 -3.36 -12.40 1.05
C MET A 5 -4.57 -11.83 0.31
N LEU A 6 -4.34 -11.01 -0.73
CA LEU A 6 -5.41 -10.50 -1.59
C LEU A 6 -6.05 -11.62 -2.43
N LEU A 7 -5.24 -12.53 -2.96
CA LEU A 7 -5.74 -13.70 -3.68
C LEU A 7 -6.60 -14.59 -2.78
N GLN A 8 -6.18 -14.81 -1.53
CA GLN A 8 -6.96 -15.53 -0.51
C GLN A 8 -8.29 -14.83 -0.22
N ALA A 9 -8.36 -13.50 -0.35
CA ALA A 9 -9.58 -12.71 -0.27
C ALA A 9 -10.37 -12.64 -1.60
N ASN A 10 -10.08 -13.54 -2.55
CA ASN A 10 -10.72 -13.65 -3.87
C ASN A 10 -10.47 -12.47 -4.83
N ALA A 11 -9.43 -11.67 -4.63
CA ALA A 11 -9.05 -10.64 -5.59
C ALA A 11 -8.35 -11.25 -6.83
N THR A 12 -8.56 -10.63 -8.00
CA THR A 12 -7.67 -10.83 -9.15
C THR A 12 -6.42 -9.98 -8.93
N VAL A 13 -5.23 -10.59 -8.89
CA VAL A 13 -4.00 -9.92 -8.47
C VAL A 13 -3.01 -9.80 -9.61
N THR A 14 -2.52 -8.58 -9.85
CA THR A 14 -1.37 -8.29 -10.71
C THR A 14 -0.21 -7.81 -9.84
N VAL A 15 0.97 -8.42 -9.99
CA VAL A 15 2.18 -7.99 -9.27
C VAL A 15 3.08 -7.22 -10.24
N CYS A 16 3.31 -5.94 -9.94
CA CYS A 16 4.22 -5.08 -10.69
C CYS A 16 5.56 -4.90 -9.97
N HIS A 17 6.62 -4.56 -10.71
CA HIS A 17 7.96 -4.30 -10.19
C HIS A 17 8.76 -3.42 -11.15
N SER A 18 10.05 -3.23 -10.87
CA SER A 18 10.96 -2.38 -11.68
C SER A 18 11.12 -2.78 -13.14
N GLY A 19 10.74 -4.01 -13.52
CA GLY A 19 10.78 -4.52 -14.90
C GLY A 19 9.43 -4.43 -15.63
N THR A 20 8.37 -3.96 -14.96
CA THR A 20 7.07 -3.74 -15.58
C THR A 20 7.16 -2.55 -16.54
N ALA A 21 6.92 -2.79 -17.84
CA ALA A 21 7.12 -1.80 -18.88
C ALA A 21 6.19 -0.57 -18.76
N ASP A 22 4.91 -0.79 -18.50
CA ASP A 22 3.93 0.28 -18.26
C ASP A 22 3.18 0.02 -16.96
N LEU A 23 3.76 0.51 -15.86
CA LEU A 23 3.12 0.43 -14.54
C LEU A 23 1.74 1.11 -14.53
N ALA A 24 1.59 2.22 -15.26
CA ALA A 24 0.38 3.03 -15.26
C ALA A 24 -0.79 2.33 -15.95
N ALA A 25 -0.53 1.51 -16.98
CA ALA A 25 -1.55 0.68 -17.61
C ALA A 25 -2.18 -0.29 -16.59
N HIS A 26 -1.37 -0.91 -15.73
CA HIS A 26 -1.89 -1.83 -14.71
C HIS A 26 -2.63 -1.09 -13.59
N THR A 27 -2.08 0.01 -13.07
CA THR A 27 -2.68 0.73 -11.94
C THR A 27 -3.99 1.43 -12.33
N ARG A 28 -4.14 1.89 -13.58
CA ARG A 28 -5.39 2.48 -14.09
C ARG A 28 -6.55 1.48 -14.19
N MET A 29 -6.26 0.19 -14.22
CA MET A 29 -7.29 -0.86 -14.21
C MET A 29 -7.61 -1.35 -12.80
N ALA A 30 -6.78 -1.04 -11.81
CA ALA A 30 -6.87 -1.61 -10.48
C ALA A 30 -7.98 -0.94 -9.64
N ASP A 31 -8.82 -1.77 -9.01
CA ASP A 31 -9.75 -1.32 -7.97
C ASP A 31 -9.04 -1.06 -6.63
N VAL A 32 -7.94 -1.79 -6.39
CA VAL A 32 -7.07 -1.66 -5.21
C VAL A 32 -5.62 -1.60 -5.66
N ILE A 33 -4.92 -0.53 -5.27
CA ILE A 33 -3.49 -0.34 -5.50
C ILE A 33 -2.78 -0.45 -4.15
N VAL A 34 -1.84 -1.39 -4.03
CA VAL A 34 -0.91 -1.48 -2.89
C VAL A 34 0.46 -1.00 -3.35
N ALA A 35 0.83 0.22 -2.97
CA ALA A 35 2.13 0.81 -3.30
C ALA A 35 3.17 0.40 -2.23
N ALA A 36 4.14 -0.42 -2.63
CA ALA A 36 5.22 -0.93 -1.77
C ALA A 36 6.55 -0.96 -2.52
N VAL A 37 6.89 0.16 -3.15
CA VAL A 37 8.04 0.35 -4.05
C VAL A 37 9.26 0.87 -3.29
N GLY A 38 9.07 1.66 -2.22
CA GLY A 38 10.17 2.31 -1.50
C GLY A 38 10.79 3.47 -2.29
N LYS A 39 9.97 4.19 -3.04
CA LYS A 39 10.37 5.37 -3.81
C LYS A 39 9.22 6.37 -3.85
N ARG A 40 9.49 7.60 -3.40
CA ARG A 40 8.54 8.71 -3.39
C ARG A 40 7.92 8.96 -4.77
N ASP A 41 6.66 9.40 -4.75
CA ASP A 41 5.93 9.89 -5.91
C ASP A 41 5.94 8.94 -7.12
N THR A 42 5.93 7.63 -6.85
CA THR A 42 5.87 6.58 -7.87
C THR A 42 4.45 6.43 -8.43
N VAL A 43 3.43 6.48 -7.56
CA VAL A 43 2.03 6.44 -7.98
C VAL A 43 1.47 7.87 -7.95
N ARG A 44 0.93 8.32 -9.09
CA ARG A 44 0.39 9.67 -9.29
C ARG A 44 -1.09 9.61 -9.69
N ALA A 45 -1.78 10.74 -9.63
CA ALA A 45 -3.22 10.82 -9.90
C ALA A 45 -3.66 10.23 -11.26
N ASP A 46 -2.87 10.43 -12.32
CA ASP A 46 -3.14 9.92 -13.68
C ASP A 46 -2.95 8.39 -13.82
N MET A 47 -2.39 7.77 -12.79
CA MET A 47 -2.19 6.33 -12.69
C MET A 47 -3.31 5.63 -11.93
N VAL A 48 -4.25 6.37 -11.33
CA VAL A 48 -5.27 5.83 -10.42
C VAL A 48 -6.64 5.85 -11.09
N LYS A 49 -7.33 4.71 -11.04
CA LYS A 49 -8.73 4.61 -11.45
C LYS A 49 -9.60 5.46 -10.51
N PRO A 50 -10.50 6.33 -11.02
CA PRO A 50 -11.42 7.08 -10.16
C PRO A 50 -12.20 6.16 -9.22
N GLY A 51 -12.19 6.48 -7.93
CA GLY A 51 -12.84 5.70 -6.88
C GLY A 51 -12.04 4.49 -6.36
N ALA A 52 -10.83 4.22 -6.87
CA ALA A 52 -10.00 3.11 -6.40
C ALA A 52 -9.52 3.31 -4.95
N ILE A 53 -9.17 2.20 -4.31
CA ILE A 53 -8.56 2.18 -2.98
C ILE A 53 -7.03 2.19 -3.16
N VAL A 54 -6.35 3.11 -2.47
CA VAL A 54 -4.89 3.22 -2.51
C VAL A 54 -4.31 2.98 -1.12
N ILE A 55 -3.50 1.94 -1.00
CA ILE A 55 -2.79 1.55 0.23
C ILE A 55 -1.31 1.87 0.01
N ASP A 56 -0.83 2.90 0.69
CA ASP A 56 0.56 3.35 0.66
C ASP A 56 1.35 2.71 1.82
N VAL A 57 2.19 1.74 1.47
CA VAL A 57 3.07 1.02 2.40
C VAL A 57 4.44 1.70 2.51
N GLY A 58 4.74 2.63 1.60
CA GLY A 58 6.02 3.33 1.53
C GLY A 58 6.34 4.11 2.79
N MET A 59 7.63 4.11 3.14
CA MET A 59 8.18 4.89 4.26
C MET A 59 9.44 5.59 3.75
N ASN A 60 9.25 6.74 3.13
CA ASN A 60 10.29 7.59 2.56
C ASN A 60 10.41 8.89 3.35
N SER A 61 11.50 9.64 3.15
CA SER A 61 11.64 11.01 3.63
C SER A 61 11.65 11.98 2.45
N ASN A 62 10.88 13.06 2.56
CA ASN A 62 10.94 14.14 1.57
C ASN A 62 12.18 15.04 1.79
N ASP A 63 12.35 16.05 0.93
CA ASP A 63 13.52 16.95 0.98
C ASP A 63 13.57 17.79 2.27
N ALA A 64 12.45 17.92 2.99
CA ALA A 64 12.37 18.58 4.29
C ALA A 64 12.56 17.61 5.47
N GLY A 65 12.90 16.34 5.22
CA GLY A 65 13.05 15.30 6.24
C GLY A 65 11.74 14.78 6.84
N LYS A 66 10.58 15.18 6.30
CA LYS A 66 9.27 14.69 6.73
C LYS A 66 8.98 13.34 6.10
N LEU A 67 8.41 12.43 6.89
CA LEU A 67 7.98 11.12 6.40
C LEU A 67 6.87 11.26 5.36
N CYS A 68 7.00 10.55 4.24
CA CYS A 68 6.03 10.43 3.16
C CYS A 68 6.04 9.00 2.61
N GLY A 69 5.06 8.66 1.77
CA GLY A 69 4.93 7.32 1.20
C GLY A 69 5.47 7.23 -0.23
N ASP A 70 5.03 6.19 -0.94
CA ASP A 70 5.34 5.97 -2.36
C ASP A 70 4.38 6.72 -3.31
N VAL A 71 3.28 7.25 -2.77
CA VAL A 71 2.19 7.88 -3.50
C VAL A 71 2.27 9.40 -3.36
N ASP A 72 2.01 10.12 -4.45
CA ASP A 72 1.72 11.55 -4.40
C ASP A 72 0.33 11.77 -3.77
N PHE A 73 0.32 11.81 -2.42
CA PHE A 73 -0.91 11.78 -1.62
C PHE A 73 -1.89 12.90 -1.98
N GLU A 74 -1.40 14.11 -2.22
CA GLU A 74 -2.25 15.29 -2.43
C GLU A 74 -2.97 15.22 -3.77
N SER A 75 -2.32 14.75 -4.83
CA SER A 75 -2.99 14.60 -6.13
C SER A 75 -3.87 13.35 -6.18
N VAL A 76 -3.45 12.26 -5.55
CA VAL A 76 -4.18 10.99 -5.59
C VAL A 76 -5.44 11.02 -4.73
N ARG A 77 -5.46 11.75 -3.60
CA ARG A 77 -6.66 11.84 -2.74
C ARG A 77 -7.88 12.41 -3.47
N GLU A 78 -7.66 13.24 -4.50
CA GLU A 78 -8.74 13.87 -5.27
C GLU A 78 -9.39 12.89 -6.27
N VAL A 79 -8.73 11.76 -6.54
CA VAL A 79 -9.17 10.74 -7.52
C VAL A 79 -9.57 9.43 -6.84
N ALA A 80 -8.82 9.01 -5.83
CA ALA A 80 -9.05 7.79 -5.08
C ALA A 80 -10.33 7.89 -4.24
N GLY A 81 -11.06 6.78 -4.13
CA GLY A 81 -12.20 6.69 -3.20
C GLY A 81 -11.74 6.56 -1.75
N TRP A 82 -10.59 5.90 -1.55
CA TRP A 82 -9.95 5.73 -0.24
C TRP A 82 -8.43 5.77 -0.41
N ILE A 83 -7.73 6.42 0.51
CA ILE A 83 -6.26 6.45 0.54
C ILE A 83 -5.72 6.41 1.97
N THR A 84 -4.69 5.61 2.22
CA THR A 84 -4.02 5.59 3.54
C THR A 84 -3.00 6.73 3.66
N PRO A 85 -2.98 7.50 4.76
CA PRO A 85 -1.98 8.55 4.97
C PRO A 85 -0.62 7.98 5.35
N VAL A 86 0.45 8.69 5.00
CA VAL A 86 1.81 8.43 5.49
C VAL A 86 2.38 9.73 6.07
N PRO A 87 2.73 9.78 7.38
CA PRO A 87 2.54 8.74 8.41
C PRO A 87 1.07 8.53 8.79
N GLY A 88 0.80 7.43 9.52
CA GLY A 88 -0.48 7.21 10.21
C GLY A 88 -1.38 6.12 9.65
N GLY A 89 -1.08 5.59 8.46
CA GLY A 89 -1.81 4.49 7.83
C GLY A 89 -1.21 3.12 8.15
N VAL A 90 -0.40 2.59 7.22
CA VAL A 90 0.09 1.21 7.27
C VAL A 90 1.08 0.97 8.43
N GLY A 91 1.95 1.94 8.74
CA GLY A 91 2.99 1.78 9.76
C GLY A 91 2.50 1.39 11.16
N PRO A 92 1.51 2.09 11.74
CA PRO A 92 0.89 1.67 13.00
C PRO A 92 0.29 0.25 12.96
N MET A 93 -0.35 -0.13 11.85
CA MET A 93 -0.94 -1.46 11.70
C MET A 93 0.11 -2.57 11.64
N THR A 94 1.27 -2.32 11.02
CA THR A 94 2.37 -3.31 11.02
C THR A 94 2.82 -3.66 12.43
N ARG A 95 2.94 -2.67 13.33
CA ARG A 95 3.29 -2.93 14.74
C ARG A 95 2.17 -3.65 15.49
N ALA A 96 0.91 -3.26 15.25
CA ALA A 96 -0.23 -3.93 15.86
C ALA A 96 -0.28 -5.43 15.48
N MET A 97 -0.05 -5.76 14.21
CA MET A 97 -0.06 -7.15 13.73
C MET A 97 1.11 -7.97 14.25
N LEU A 98 2.27 -7.36 14.50
CA LEU A 98 3.34 -8.03 15.24
C LEU A 98 2.86 -8.47 16.63
N LEU A 99 2.23 -7.56 17.38
CA LEU A 99 1.76 -7.85 18.74
C LEU A 99 0.66 -8.92 18.76
N VAL A 100 -0.29 -8.86 17.82
CA VAL A 100 -1.32 -9.90 17.68
C VAL A 100 -0.69 -11.26 17.43
N ASN A 101 0.25 -11.35 16.49
CA ASN A 101 0.94 -12.62 16.22
C ASN A 101 1.73 -13.13 17.44
N THR A 102 2.33 -12.24 18.22
CA THR A 102 3.05 -12.62 19.46
C THR A 102 2.10 -13.16 20.52
N ILE A 103 0.94 -12.52 20.71
CA ILE A 103 -0.08 -12.96 21.66
C ILE A 103 -0.63 -14.34 21.26
N GLU A 104 -1.05 -14.49 20.00
CA GLU A 104 -1.57 -15.77 19.50
C GLU A 104 -0.55 -16.91 19.63
N ALA A 105 0.73 -16.63 19.38
CA ALA A 105 1.79 -17.63 19.55
C ALA A 105 1.94 -18.05 21.03
N THR A 106 1.76 -17.11 21.96
CA THR A 106 1.83 -17.37 23.40
C THR A 106 0.64 -18.21 23.86
N GLU A 107 -0.56 -17.85 23.42
CA GLU A 107 -1.79 -18.61 23.71
C GLU A 107 -1.72 -20.04 23.20
N ARG A 108 -1.21 -20.25 21.96
CA ARG A 108 -1.02 -21.60 21.39
C ARG A 108 0.03 -22.44 22.12
N ALA A 109 1.02 -21.81 22.75
CA ALA A 109 2.08 -22.52 23.49
C ALA A 109 1.69 -22.82 24.95
N ALA A 110 0.74 -22.06 25.50
CA ALA A 110 0.26 -22.22 26.86
C ALA A 110 -0.89 -23.24 26.99
N GLY A 111 -1.57 -23.57 25.88
CA GLY A 111 -2.57 -24.64 25.78
C GLY A 111 -1.95 -25.97 25.39
#